data_AF-A0A3N5UYD2-F1
#
_entry.id   AF-A0A3N5UYD2-F1
#
_cell.length_a   1.000
_cell.length_b   1.000
_cell.length_c   1.000
_cell.angle_alpha   90.00
_cell.angle_beta   90.00
_cell.angle_gamma   90.00
#
_symmetry.space_group_name_H-M   'P 1'
#
loop_
_entity.id
_entity.type
_entity.pdbx_description
1 polymer ?
#
loop_
_entity_poly.entity_id
_entity_poly.type
_entity_poly.pdbx_seq_one_letter_code
_entity_poly.pdbx_strand_id
1 'polypeptide(L)'
;MALASIHENEMTTSQPVNQVQASVTNQGFTVGQSWGALRKAWKGYRIAKVQNDDTKMTEYATKIRKIQGELNIAISSFPNLGIS
;
A
#
# COMPACT_ATOMS: atom_id res chain seq x y z
N MET A 1 -59.80 15.84 -10.69
CA MET A 1 -59.03 15.37 -9.52
C MET A 1 -58.44 14.02 -9.85
N ALA A 2 -57.18 13.99 -10.31
CA ALA A 2 -56.24 12.85 -10.31
C ALA A 2 -55.02 13.28 -11.16
N LEU A 3 -53.92 13.67 -10.50
CA LEU A 3 -52.63 13.90 -11.15
C LEU A 3 -51.82 12.60 -11.07
N ALA A 4 -51.44 12.05 -12.22
CA ALA A 4 -50.56 10.89 -12.31
C ALA A 4 -49.11 11.32 -11.99
N SER A 5 -48.46 10.56 -11.11
CA SER A 5 -47.05 10.68 -10.75
C SER A 5 -46.16 10.38 -11.95
N ILE A 6 -45.26 11.31 -12.28
CA ILE A 6 -44.14 11.07 -13.18
C ILE A 6 -42.94 10.75 -12.30
N HIS A 7 -42.48 9.50 -12.39
CA HIS A 7 -41.25 9.01 -11.76
C HIS A 7 -40.09 9.15 -12.76
N GLU A 8 -39.01 9.79 -12.30
CA GLU A 8 -37.59 9.49 -12.51
C GLU A 8 -37.05 9.27 -13.94
N ASN A 9 -36.12 10.12 -14.37
CA ASN A 9 -34.68 9.80 -14.47
C ASN A 9 -33.94 10.80 -15.35
N GLU A 10 -33.32 11.81 -14.75
CA GLU A 10 -32.30 12.62 -15.42
C GLU A 10 -31.24 13.01 -14.38
N MET A 11 -30.32 12.10 -14.07
CA MET A 11 -29.05 12.48 -13.46
C MET A 11 -27.92 11.71 -14.15
N THR A 12 -27.66 12.11 -15.39
CA THR A 12 -26.41 11.83 -16.10
C THR A 12 -25.29 12.62 -15.39
N THR A 13 -24.89 12.14 -14.21
CA THR A 13 -23.68 12.62 -13.55
C THR A 13 -22.50 11.86 -14.11
N SER A 14 -21.86 12.50 -15.08
CA SER A 14 -20.57 12.14 -15.65
C SER A 14 -19.52 12.05 -14.53
N GLN A 15 -19.06 10.85 -14.18
CA GLN A 15 -17.83 10.62 -13.40
C GLN A 15 -17.13 9.31 -13.84
N PRO A 16 -15.78 9.24 -13.71
CA PRO A 16 -14.90 9.16 -14.86
C PRO A 16 -14.51 7.74 -15.30
N VAL A 17 -14.39 7.57 -16.62
CA VAL A 17 -13.68 6.47 -17.28
C VAL A 17 -12.18 6.64 -17.04
N ASN A 18 -11.68 6.10 -15.92
CA ASN A 18 -10.31 5.61 -15.80
C ASN A 18 -10.13 4.92 -14.45
N GLN A 19 -10.73 3.75 -14.31
CA GLN A 19 -10.20 2.76 -13.38
C GLN A 19 -8.90 2.23 -14.00
N VAL A 20 -7.79 2.91 -13.74
CA VAL A 20 -6.52 2.21 -13.62
C VAL A 20 -6.75 1.21 -12.50
N GLN A 21 -6.96 -0.07 -12.83
CA GLN A 21 -7.02 -1.16 -11.86
C GLN A 21 -5.68 -1.21 -11.11
N ALA A 22 -5.56 -0.36 -10.10
CA ALA A 22 -4.53 -0.45 -9.11
C ALA A 22 -4.83 -1.73 -8.35
N SER A 23 -4.15 -2.82 -8.71
CA SER A 23 -4.33 -4.15 -8.14
C SER A 23 -4.37 -4.00 -6.63
N VAL A 24 -5.57 -4.12 -6.07
CA VAL A 24 -5.79 -3.99 -4.64
C VAL A 24 -5.22 -5.28 -4.05
N THR A 25 -4.15 -5.17 -3.28
CA THR A 25 -3.63 -6.29 -2.49
C THR A 25 -4.75 -6.79 -1.58
N ASN A 26 -4.67 -8.05 -1.14
CA ASN A 26 -5.71 -8.67 -0.28
C ASN A 26 -6.03 -7.89 1.02
N GLN A 27 -5.22 -6.86 1.35
CA GLN A 27 -5.35 -5.99 2.52
C GLN A 27 -5.98 -4.62 2.22
N GLY A 28 -6.52 -4.39 1.01
CA GLY A 28 -7.18 -3.13 0.66
C GLY A 28 -6.22 -2.01 0.22
N PHE A 29 -4.91 -2.27 0.14
CA PHE A 29 -3.91 -1.32 -0.37
C PHE A 29 -3.65 -1.53 -1.84
N THR A 30 -3.60 -0.45 -2.61
CA THR A 30 -3.10 -0.49 -3.98
C THR A 30 -1.63 -0.87 -4.03
N VAL A 31 -1.21 -1.58 -5.10
CA VAL A 31 0.22 -1.88 -5.35
C VAL A 31 1.10 -0.62 -5.23
N GLY A 32 0.63 0.53 -5.75
CA GLY A 32 1.36 1.81 -5.63
C GLY A 32 1.56 2.29 -4.19
N GLN A 33 0.57 2.11 -3.31
CA GLN A 33 0.70 2.42 -1.89
C GLN A 33 1.70 1.49 -1.21
N SER A 34 1.69 0.19 -1.52
CA SER A 34 2.67 -0.77 -1.00
C SER A 34 4.10 -0.41 -1.43
N TRP A 35 4.31 0.01 -2.69
CA TRP A 35 5.61 0.53 -3.15
C TRP A 35 6.04 1.80 -2.40
N GLY A 36 5.11 2.72 -2.16
CA GLY A 36 5.35 3.93 -1.36
C GLY A 36 5.76 3.60 0.08
N ALA A 37 5.07 2.64 0.70
CA ALA A 37 5.38 2.15 2.03
C ALA A 37 6.76 1.45 2.07
N LEU A 38 7.07 0.63 1.06
CA LEU A 38 8.38 -0.03 0.93
C LEU A 38 9.51 0.99 0.90
N ARG A 39 9.39 2.02 0.06
CA ARG A 39 10.39 3.10 -0.05
C ARG A 39 10.58 3.84 1.27
N LYS A 40 9.49 4.10 2.00
CA LYS A 40 9.55 4.73 3.34
C LYS A 40 10.22 3.82 4.37
N ALA A 41 9.91 2.53 4.38
CA ALA A 41 10.51 1.56 5.30
C ALA A 41 12.03 1.43 5.07
N TRP A 42 12.47 1.39 3.81
CA TRP A 42 13.89 1.41 3.46
C TRP A 42 14.61 2.68 3.94
N LYS A 43 13.98 3.85 3.81
CA LYS A 43 14.53 5.10 4.33
C LYS A 43 14.66 5.06 5.85
N GLY A 44 13.63 4.56 6.55
CA GLY A 44 13.64 4.38 8.00
C GLY A 44 14.78 3.45 8.47
N TYR A 45 14.93 2.31 7.80
CA TYR A 45 16.02 1.36 8.06
C TYR A 45 17.40 2.02 7.96
N ARG A 46 17.62 2.81 6.91
CA ARG A 46 18.90 3.54 6.72
C ARG A 46 19.15 4.55 7.83
N ILE A 47 18.14 5.29 8.26
CA ILE A 47 18.26 6.25 9.37
C ILE A 47 18.56 5.52 10.68
N ALA A 48 17.83 4.45 10.98
CA ALA A 48 18.06 3.63 12.17
C ALA A 48 19.47 3.04 12.18
N LYS A 49 19.98 2.58 11.03
CA LYS A 49 21.36 2.11 10.86
C LYS A 49 22.38 3.21 11.15
N VAL A 50 22.15 4.44 10.69
CA VAL A 50 23.05 5.57 10.99
C VAL A 50 23.00 5.96 12.47
N GLN A 51 21.84 5.81 13.11
CA GLN A 51 21.65 6.05 14.54
C GLN A 51 22.09 4.87 15.42
N ASN A 52 22.53 3.76 14.81
CA ASN A 52 22.87 2.51 15.49
C ASN A 52 21.74 1.98 16.40
N ASP A 53 20.48 2.18 15.98
CA ASP A 53 19.28 1.74 16.69
C ASP A 53 18.80 0.40 16.11
N ASP A 54 19.33 -0.69 16.67
CA ASP A 54 19.05 -2.06 16.24
C ASP A 54 17.56 -2.44 16.39
N THR A 55 16.86 -1.84 17.36
CA THR A 55 15.43 -2.10 17.58
C THR A 55 14.62 -1.57 16.40
N LYS A 56 14.84 -0.29 16.03
CA LYS A 56 14.18 0.28 14.86
C LYS A 56 14.61 -0.39 13.56
N MET A 57 15.89 -0.77 13.43
CA MET A 57 16.36 -1.50 12.25
C MET A 57 15.59 -2.82 12.08
N THR A 58 15.39 -3.57 13.16
CA THR A 58 14.63 -4.84 13.19
C THR A 58 13.16 -4.63 12.80
N GLU A 59 12.52 -3.59 13.33
CA GLU A 59 11.14 -3.24 12.96
C GLU A 59 11.01 -2.89 11.48
N TYR A 60 11.92 -2.06 10.95
CA TYR A 60 11.89 -1.68 9.54
C TYR A 60 12.22 -2.86 8.62
N ALA A 61 13.17 -3.72 8.98
CA ALA A 61 13.48 -4.95 8.26
C ALA A 61 12.24 -5.85 8.16
N THR A 62 11.52 -6.04 9.27
CA THR A 62 10.29 -6.84 9.30
C THR A 62 9.20 -6.24 8.40
N LYS A 63 9.01 -4.91 8.43
CA LYS A 63 8.07 -4.20 7.54
C LYS A 63 8.45 -4.35 6.06
N ILE A 64 9.74 -4.22 5.73
CA ILE A 64 10.25 -4.39 4.36
C ILE A 64 9.90 -5.79 3.85
N ARG A 65 10.19 -6.84 4.62
CA ARG A 65 9.89 -8.22 4.23
C ARG A 65 8.40 -8.47 4.04
N LYS A 66 7.56 -7.93 4.94
CA LYS A 66 6.10 -8.04 4.84
C LYS A 66 5.59 -7.44 3.54
N ILE A 67 6.00 -6.20 3.23
CA ILE A 67 5.59 -5.49 2.01
C ILE A 67 6.14 -6.18 0.75
N GLN A 68 7.36 -6.72 0.80
CA GLN A 68 7.92 -7.51 -0.31
C GLN A 68 7.12 -8.78 -0.58
N GLY A 69 6.66 -9.48 0.48
CA GLY A 69 5.77 -10.62 0.34
C GLY A 69 4.39 -10.23 -0.22
N GLU A 70 3.83 -9.10 0.21
CA GLU A 70 2.57 -8.56 -0.34
C GLU A 70 2.67 -8.18 -1.81
N LEU A 71 3.83 -7.67 -2.22
CA LEU A 71 4.14 -7.33 -3.61
C LEU A 71 4.63 -8.54 -4.42
N ASN A 72 4.77 -9.70 -3.78
CA ASN A 72 5.29 -10.95 -4.36
C ASN A 72 6.64 -10.76 -5.07
N ILE A 73 7.53 -9.95 -4.47
CA ILE A 73 8.89 -9.69 -4.94
C ILE A 73 9.92 -10.37 -4.04
N ALA A 74 11.18 -10.40 -4.50
CA ALA A 74 12.28 -10.96 -3.73
C ALA A 74 12.38 -10.30 -2.34
N ILE A 75 12.33 -11.14 -1.31
CA ILE A 75 12.46 -10.74 0.09
C ILE A 75 13.92 -10.45 0.39
N SER A 76 14.21 -9.29 0.97
CA SER A 76 15.57 -8.91 1.35
C SER A 76 15.98 -9.55 2.67
N SER A 77 17.21 -10.07 2.70
CA SER A 77 17.83 -10.61 3.91
C SER A 77 18.60 -9.51 4.64
N PHE A 78 18.55 -9.53 5.97
CA PHE A 78 19.23 -8.59 6.85
C PHE A 78 20.18 -9.37 7.79
N PRO A 79 21.34 -9.84 7.29
CA PRO A 79 22.25 -10.68 8.05
C PRO A 79 22.81 -9.99 9.29
N ASN A 80 22.97 -8.66 9.25
CA ASN A 80 23.41 -7.87 10.42
C ASN A 80 22.41 -7.88 11.59
N LEU A 81 21.17 -8.34 11.36
CA LEU A 81 20.12 -8.43 12.38
C LEU A 81 19.68 -9.88 12.64
N GLY A 82 20.31 -10.87 12.00
CA GLY A 82 19.88 -12.27 12.06
C GLY A 82 18.53 -12.56 11.39
N ILE A 83 18.00 -11.65 10.59
CA ILE A 83 16.69 -11.79 9.94
C ILE A 83 16.91 -12.32 8.52
N SER A 84 16.64 -13.63 8.33
CA SER A 84 16.84 -14.38 7.07
C SER A 84 15.54 -14.61 6.33
#